data_AF-A0A643IY68-F1
#
_entry.id   AF-A0A643IY68-F1
#
_cell.length_a   1.000
_cell.length_b   1.000
_cell.length_c   1.000
_cell.angle_alpha   90.00
_cell.angle_beta   90.00
_cell.angle_gamma   90.00
#
_symmetry.space_group_name_H-M   'P 1'
#
loop_
_entity.id
_entity.type
_entity.pdbx_description
1 polymer ?
#
loop_
_entity_poly.entity_id
_entity_poly.type
_entity_poly.pdbx_seq_one_letter_code
_entity_poly.pdbx_strand_id
1 'polypeptide(L)'
;MLVSLGLLSTAISCLELTTKGEFIGGYKSVSTKTTYDPKILPDSKVADMSSRAAVQAESVFKANPALRETSIKVDGYYFQVTRNSKTGEITNSFIAMPPRIK
;
A
#
# COMPACT_ATOMS: atom_id res chain seq x y z
N MET A 1 7.32 -18.81 4.73
CA MET A 1 7.62 -17.70 3.81
C MET A 1 6.75 -17.89 2.57
N LEU A 2 5.59 -17.21 2.49
CA LEU A 2 4.68 -17.38 1.36
C LEU A 2 5.06 -16.37 0.27
N VAL A 3 5.80 -16.83 -0.73
CA VAL A 3 6.05 -16.07 -1.96
C VAL A 3 4.85 -16.33 -2.87
N SER A 4 3.88 -15.42 -2.87
CA SER A 4 2.72 -15.50 -3.75
C SER A 4 2.85 -14.37 -4.78
N LEU A 5 2.99 -14.74 -6.06
CA LEU A 5 3.04 -13.83 -7.23
C LEU A 5 4.18 -12.77 -7.25
N GLY A 6 5.33 -13.05 -6.64
CA GLY A 6 6.48 -12.13 -6.66
C GLY A 6 6.37 -10.94 -5.70
N LEU A 7 5.41 -10.98 -4.78
CA LEU A 7 5.32 -10.05 -3.65
C LEU A 7 6.02 -10.63 -2.42
N LEU A 8 6.83 -9.81 -1.75
CA LEU A 8 7.39 -10.09 -0.43
C LEU A 8 6.83 -9.13 0.62
N SER A 9 6.48 -9.69 1.77
CA SER A 9 6.30 -8.95 3.02
C SER A 9 7.63 -8.80 3.70
N THR A 10 8.12 -7.57 3.84
CA THR A 10 9.36 -7.32 4.59
C THR A 10 9.05 -6.52 5.85
N ALA A 11 9.50 -7.03 6.98
CA ALA A 11 9.52 -6.33 8.25
C ALA A 11 10.72 -5.37 8.26
N ILE A 12 10.47 -4.07 8.43
CA ILE A 12 11.49 -3.02 8.40
C ILE A 12 11.40 -2.24 9.71
N SER A 13 12.52 -2.14 10.43
CA SER A 13 12.67 -1.20 11.54
C SER A 13 13.43 0.02 11.03
N CYS A 14 12.82 1.20 11.18
CA CYS A 14 13.43 2.45 10.78
C CYS A 14 14.21 3.04 11.95
N LEU A 15 15.36 3.69 11.70
CA LEU A 15 16.15 4.33 12.74
C LEU A 15 15.33 5.43 13.43
N GLU A 16 15.51 5.58 14.75
CA GLU A 16 15.05 6.75 15.46
C GLU A 16 15.99 7.91 15.19
N LEU A 17 15.42 9.04 14.77
CA LEU A 17 16.14 10.27 14.46
C LEU A 17 15.60 11.41 15.31
N THR A 18 16.47 12.33 15.72
CA THR A 18 16.09 13.60 16.36
C THR A 18 15.33 14.48 15.37
N THR A 19 14.72 15.57 15.85
CA THR A 19 14.07 16.57 15.00
C THR A 19 15.03 17.25 14.02
N LYS A 20 16.34 17.11 14.22
CA LYS A 20 17.41 17.59 13.32
C LYS A 20 17.96 16.48 12.40
N GLY A 21 17.45 15.26 12.50
CA GLY A 21 17.88 14.12 11.68
C GLY A 21 19.06 13.32 12.23
N GLU A 22 19.47 13.53 13.49
CA GLU A 22 20.58 12.79 14.11
C GLU A 22 20.11 11.45 14.66
N PHE A 23 20.92 10.40 14.51
CA PHE A 23 20.58 9.07 15.02
C PHE A 23 20.61 9.04 16.56
N ILE A 24 19.50 8.61 17.18
CA ILE A 24 19.35 8.60 18.66
C ILE A 24 19.60 7.21 19.29
N GLY A 25 20.15 6.26 18.54
CA GLY A 25 20.56 4.95 19.07
C GLY A 25 19.46 3.89 19.14
N GLY A 26 18.23 4.22 18.72
CA GLY A 26 17.07 3.34 18.76
C GLY A 26 16.52 3.00 17.37
N TYR A 27 15.68 1.97 17.31
CA TYR A 27 14.87 1.64 16.13
C TYR A 27 13.40 1.82 16.48
N LYS A 28 12.66 2.44 15.55
CA LYS A 28 11.20 2.53 15.60
C LYS A 28 10.60 1.13 15.48
N SER A 29 9.36 1.03 15.94
CA SER A 29 8.54 -0.18 15.83
C SER A 29 8.56 -0.74 14.40
N VAL A 30 8.56 -2.08 14.33
CA VAL A 30 8.63 -2.82 13.08
C VAL A 30 7.42 -2.47 12.21
N SER A 31 7.68 -1.88 11.05
CA SER A 31 6.68 -1.63 10.03
C SER A 31 6.74 -2.73 8.97
N THR A 32 5.59 -3.12 8.44
CA THR A 32 5.53 -4.11 7.36
C THR A 32 5.33 -3.40 6.04
N LYS A 33 6.24 -3.63 5.08
CA LYS A 33 6.11 -3.11 3.72
C LYS A 33 5.95 -4.25 2.74
N THR A 34 4.95 -4.13 1.87
CA THR A 34 4.81 -5.01 0.71
C THR A 34 5.75 -4.50 -0.38
N THR A 35 6.63 -5.38 -0.85
CA THR A 35 7.59 -5.10 -1.93
C THR A 35 7.34 -6.09 -3.06
N TYR A 36 7.55 -5.67 -4.30
CA TYR A 36 7.44 -6.54 -5.48
C TYR A 36 8.82 -6.72 -6.12
N ASP A 37 9.02 -7.83 -6.81
CA ASP A 37 10.21 -8.05 -7.65
C ASP A 37 10.05 -7.30 -8.99
N PRO A 38 10.88 -6.28 -9.29
CA PRO A 38 10.80 -5.52 -10.54
C PRO A 38 10.99 -6.37 -11.80
N LYS A 39 11.66 -7.53 -11.70
CA LYS A 39 11.85 -8.46 -12.83
C LYS A 39 10.55 -9.16 -13.22
N ILE A 40 9.64 -9.34 -12.27
CA ILE A 40 8.35 -10.01 -12.46
C ILE A 40 7.25 -8.95 -12.66
N LEU A 41 7.36 -7.83 -11.95
CA LEU A 41 6.38 -6.76 -11.96
C LEU A 41 7.08 -5.40 -12.12
N PRO A 42 7.22 -4.88 -13.35
CA PRO A 42 7.92 -3.63 -13.59
C PRO A 42 7.16 -2.44 -13.01
N ASP A 43 7.89 -1.40 -12.60
CA ASP A 43 7.34 -0.20 -11.97
C ASP A 43 6.24 0.46 -12.80
N SER A 44 6.38 0.48 -14.14
CA SER A 44 5.37 1.02 -15.06
C SER A 44 4.04 0.29 -14.97
N LYS A 45 4.08 -1.04 -14.83
CA LYS A 45 2.89 -1.87 -14.65
C LYS A 45 2.26 -1.65 -13.28
N VAL A 46 3.07 -1.49 -12.23
CA VAL A 46 2.56 -1.16 -10.89
C VAL A 46 1.89 0.20 -10.88
N ALA A 47 2.47 1.20 -11.53
CA ALA A 47 1.90 2.53 -11.66
C ALA A 47 0.55 2.50 -12.40
N ASP A 48 0.49 1.81 -13.53
CA ASP A 48 -0.76 1.63 -14.30
C ASP A 48 -1.84 0.91 -13.48
N MET A 49 -1.51 -0.21 -12.84
CA MET A 49 -2.45 -0.93 -11.97
C MET A 49 -2.88 -0.09 -10.77
N SER A 50 -1.98 0.71 -10.19
CA SER A 50 -2.27 1.62 -9.09
C SER A 50 -3.27 2.71 -9.50
N SER A 51 -3.10 3.31 -10.68
CA SER A 51 -4.04 4.27 -11.26
C SER A 51 -5.40 3.63 -11.53
N ARG A 52 -5.43 2.43 -12.14
CA ARG A 52 -6.68 1.68 -12.39
C ARG A 52 -7.41 1.34 -11.08
N ALA A 53 -6.67 0.95 -10.04
CA ALA A 53 -7.23 0.68 -8.71
C ALA A 53 -7.87 1.92 -8.09
N ALA A 54 -7.23 3.09 -8.23
CA ALA A 54 -7.78 4.36 -7.75
C ALA A 54 -9.11 4.69 -8.44
N VAL A 55 -9.18 4.60 -9.78
CA VAL A 55 -10.42 4.84 -10.53
C VAL A 55 -11.55 3.91 -10.09
N GLN A 56 -11.26 2.62 -9.88
CA GLN A 56 -12.26 1.66 -9.40
C GLN A 56 -12.71 1.97 -7.96
N ALA A 57 -11.80 2.39 -7.09
CA ALA A 57 -12.08 2.72 -5.70
C ALA A 57 -13.04 3.92 -5.55
N GLU A 58 -13.07 4.86 -6.51
CA GLU A 58 -14.01 5.98 -6.46
C GLU A 58 -15.47 5.53 -6.33
N SER A 59 -15.86 4.49 -7.07
CA SER A 59 -17.22 3.96 -7.02
C SER A 59 -17.57 3.41 -5.63
N VAL A 60 -16.64 2.69 -5.01
CA VAL A 60 -16.78 2.12 -3.66
C VAL A 60 -16.91 3.22 -2.61
N PHE A 61 -16.09 4.27 -2.74
CA PHE A 61 -16.08 5.42 -1.85
C PHE A 61 -17.32 6.30 -1.98
N LYS A 62 -17.90 6.41 -3.18
CA LYS A 62 -19.19 7.07 -3.44
C LYS A 62 -20.34 6.27 -2.83
N ALA A 63 -20.33 4.94 -2.99
CA ALA A 63 -21.34 4.06 -2.41
C ALA A 63 -21.28 4.01 -0.87
N ASN A 64 -20.08 4.14 -0.29
CA ASN A 64 -19.87 4.09 1.15
C ASN A 64 -19.06 5.31 1.64
N PRO A 65 -19.72 6.46 1.89
CA PRO A 65 -19.06 7.70 2.31
C PRO A 65 -18.27 7.61 3.62
N ALA A 66 -18.56 6.61 4.46
CA ALA A 66 -17.85 6.38 5.73
C ALA A 66 -16.49 5.69 5.55
N LEU A 67 -16.25 4.96 4.45
CA LEU A 67 -15.00 4.25 4.23
C LEU A 67 -13.86 5.23 3.91
N ARG A 68 -12.72 5.06 4.57
CA ARG A 68 -11.51 5.88 4.30
C ARG A 68 -10.44 5.15 3.50
N GLU A 69 -10.58 3.84 3.45
CA GLU A 69 -9.70 2.94 2.72
C GLU A 69 -10.53 1.80 2.13
N THR A 70 -10.03 1.25 1.02
CA THR A 70 -10.60 0.05 0.40
C THR A 70 -9.49 -0.74 -0.27
N SER A 71 -9.73 -2.04 -0.43
CA SER A 71 -8.83 -2.93 -1.15
C SER A 71 -9.44 -3.26 -2.51
N ILE A 72 -8.72 -2.94 -3.58
CA ILE A 72 -9.12 -3.22 -4.96
C ILE A 72 -8.19 -4.26 -5.55
N LYS A 73 -8.76 -5.25 -6.23
CA LYS A 73 -7.99 -6.27 -6.94
C LYS A 73 -7.86 -5.88 -8.42
N VAL A 74 -6.62 -5.72 -8.89
CA VAL A 74 -6.30 -5.43 -10.30
C VAL A 74 -5.29 -6.46 -10.78
N ASP A 75 -5.60 -7.15 -11.87
CA ASP A 75 -4.72 -8.14 -12.52
C ASP A 75 -4.14 -9.20 -11.56
N GLY A 76 -4.91 -9.59 -10.53
CA GLY A 76 -4.50 -10.56 -9.51
C GLY A 76 -3.78 -9.98 -8.29
N TYR A 77 -3.39 -8.71 -8.32
CA TYR A 77 -2.74 -8.00 -7.24
C TYR A 77 -3.73 -7.15 -6.45
N TYR A 78 -3.48 -6.99 -5.15
CA TYR A 78 -4.30 -6.15 -4.28
C TYR A 78 -3.66 -4.78 -4.12
N PHE A 79 -4.48 -3.75 -4.22
CA PHE A 79 -4.09 -2.36 -4.00
C PHE A 79 -4.93 -1.79 -2.88
N GLN A 80 -4.26 -1.26 -1.87
CA GLN A 80 -4.92 -0.47 -0.83
C GLN A 80 -5.00 0.96 -1.34
N VAL A 81 -6.22 1.45 -1.47
CA VAL A 81 -6.51 2.82 -1.88
C VAL A 81 -7.04 3.58 -0.68
N THR A 82 -6.48 4.77 -0.44
CA THR A 82 -6.91 5.65 0.64
C THR A 82 -7.44 6.96 0.08
N ARG A 83 -8.44 7.53 0.77
CA ARG A 83 -8.97 8.83 0.43
C ARG A 83 -8.93 9.80 1.61
N ASN A 84 -8.90 11.08 1.29
CA ASN A 84 -9.05 12.14 2.26
C ASN A 84 -10.50 12.19 2.74
N SER A 85 -10.72 12.12 4.06
CA SER A 85 -12.07 12.18 4.63
C SER A 85 -12.73 13.56 4.54
N LYS A 86 -11.94 14.62 4.29
CA LYS A 86 -12.43 16.00 4.19
C LYS A 86 -12.78 16.39 2.74
N THR A 87 -11.91 16.05 1.79
CA THR A 87 -12.11 16.41 0.36
C THR A 87 -12.77 15.29 -0.44
N GLY A 88 -12.74 14.04 0.05
CA GLY A 88 -13.25 12.87 -0.66
C GLY A 88 -12.32 12.38 -1.77
N GLU A 89 -11.23 13.08 -2.05
CA GLU A 89 -10.26 12.76 -3.08
C GLU A 89 -9.37 11.59 -2.67
N ILE A 90 -9.01 10.76 -3.65
CA ILE A 90 -8.05 9.67 -3.46
C ILE A 90 -6.67 10.28 -3.24
N THR A 91 -6.02 9.92 -2.14
CA THR A 91 -4.70 10.45 -1.77
C THR A 91 -3.58 9.49 -2.10
N ASN A 92 -3.83 8.18 -2.03
CA ASN A 92 -2.80 7.19 -2.29
C ASN A 92 -3.39 5.87 -2.80
N SER A 93 -2.60 5.16 -3.59
CA SER A 93 -2.90 3.82 -4.08
C SER A 93 -1.59 3.04 -4.12
N PHE A 94 -1.47 2.02 -3.27
CA PHE A 94 -0.25 1.24 -3.14
C PHE A 94 -0.54 -0.25 -3.09
N ILE A 95 0.39 -1.03 -3.63
CA ILE A 95 0.27 -2.49 -3.65
C ILE A 95 0.32 -3.04 -2.22
N ALA A 96 -0.60 -3.94 -1.93
CA ALA A 96 -0.74 -4.58 -0.63
C ALA A 96 -0.83 -6.08 -0.84
N MET A 97 -0.39 -6.85 0.16
CA MET A 97 -0.73 -8.26 0.19
C MET A 97 -2.23 -8.46 0.36
N PRO A 98 -2.78 -9.54 -0.22
CA PRO A 98 -4.16 -9.93 0.06
C PRO A 98 -4.39 -10.05 1.57
N PRO A 99 -5.60 -9.69 2.05
CA PRO A 99 -5.99 -9.97 3.43
C PRO A 99 -5.76 -11.45 3.74
N ARG A 100 -4.94 -11.73 4.77
CA ARG A 100 -4.78 -13.09 5.27
C ARG A 100 -6.07 -13.43 6.01
N ILE A 101 -6.97 -14.16 5.36
CA ILE A 101 -8.15 -14.74 6.02
C ILE A 101 -7.61 -15.66 7.13
N LYS A 102 -8.05 -15.44 8.36
CA LYS A 102 -7.74 -16.32 9.51
C LYS A 102 -8.58 -17.58 9.45
#